data_AF-A0A820NCD4-F1
#
_entry.id   AF-A0A820NCD4-F1
#
_cell.length_a   1.000
_cell.length_b   1.000
_cell.length_c   1.000
_cell.angle_alpha   90.00
_cell.angle_beta   90.00
_cell.angle_gamma   90.00
#
_symmetry.space_group_name_H-M   'P 1'
#
loop_
_entity.id
_entity.type
_entity.pdbx_description
1 polymer ?
#
loop_
_entity_poly.entity_id
_entity_poly.type
_entity_poly.pdbx_seq_one_letter_code
_entity_poly.pdbx_strand_id
1 'polypeptide(L)'
;YFSFVGIILISQTIIILSLIAFRIYTKQQLISIVQLFIRDKYKGPLEKTFQLKSFLLDSMMYHFKCCGIDSKHDFNVTYAWNRTIPWWNTSMLIENRDFKYPLTCCPINNTFNDILSCAMNGTYIHELSCCEKITDIFYSM
;
A
#
# COMPACT_ATOMS: atom_id res chain seq x y z
N TYR A 1 49.23 13.44 17.65
CA TYR A 1 48.53 13.76 16.38
C TYR A 1 47.86 12.51 15.79
N PHE A 2 48.62 11.44 15.51
CA PHE A 2 48.07 10.16 15.00
C PHE A 2 46.95 9.55 15.86
N SER A 3 47.06 9.55 17.19
CA SER A 3 46.00 9.03 18.07
C SER A 3 44.69 9.82 17.99
N PHE A 4 44.76 11.13 17.74
CA PHE A 4 43.57 11.99 17.67
C PHE A 4 42.81 11.76 16.35
N VAL A 5 43.55 11.59 15.25
CA VAL A 5 42.99 11.24 13.94
C VAL A 5 42.34 9.85 13.98
N GLY A 6 42.96 8.88 14.67
CA GLY A 6 42.39 7.54 14.82
C GLY A 6 41.05 7.53 15.57
N ILE A 7 40.91 8.32 16.64
CA ILE A 7 39.67 8.40 17.42
C ILE A 7 38.54 9.02 16.59
N ILE A 8 38.84 10.04 15.77
CA ILE A 8 37.84 10.68 14.89
C ILE A 8 37.34 9.70 13.82
N LEU A 9 38.22 8.87 13.23
CA LEU A 9 37.80 7.88 12.24
C LEU A 9 36.92 6.79 12.84
N ILE A 10 37.26 6.30 14.04
CA ILE A 10 36.46 5.29 14.74
C ILE A 10 35.08 5.85 15.11
N SER A 11 35.01 7.09 15.62
CA SER A 11 33.71 7.70 15.97
C SER A 11 32.80 7.87 14.76
N GLN A 12 33.33 8.24 13.59
CA GLN A 12 32.54 8.33 12.36
C GLN A 12 32.01 6.96 11.92
N THR A 13 32.81 5.90 12.02
CA THR A 13 32.33 4.54 11.66
C THR A 13 31.18 4.08 12.57
N ILE A 14 31.24 4.39 13.87
CA ILE A 14 30.18 4.05 14.83
C ILE A 14 28.90 4.83 14.51
N ILE A 15 29.01 6.11 14.17
CA ILE A 15 27.86 6.95 13.80
C ILE A 15 27.19 6.41 12.53
N ILE A 16 27.96 6.07 11.49
CA ILE A 16 27.44 5.52 10.24
C ILE A 16 26.71 4.19 10.50
N LEU A 17 27.33 3.27 11.24
CA LEU A 17 26.72 1.99 11.62
C LEU A 17 25.41 2.19 12.40
N SER A 18 25.38 3.14 13.34
CA SER A 18 24.18 3.45 14.12
C SER A 18 23.04 3.99 13.25
N LEU A 19 23.35 4.86 12.29
CA LEU A 19 22.36 5.38 11.34
C LEU A 19 21.79 4.27 10.44
N ILE A 20 22.63 3.35 9.97
CA ILE A 20 22.19 2.20 9.17
C ILE A 20 21.26 1.30 9.98
N ALA A 21 21.65 0.95 11.21
CA ALA A 21 20.85 0.12 12.10
C ALA A 21 19.49 0.78 12.41
N PHE A 22 19.48 2.09 12.67
CA PHE A 22 18.25 2.85 12.90
C PHE A 22 17.32 2.83 11.69
N ARG A 23 17.85 3.01 10.46
CA ARG A 23 17.07 2.90 9.21
C ARG A 23 16.45 1.51 9.04
N ILE A 24 17.18 0.44 9.35
CA ILE A 24 16.68 -0.93 9.25
C ILE A 24 15.56 -1.18 10.29
N TYR A 25 15.74 -0.69 11.51
CA TYR A 25 14.76 -0.87 12.58
C TYR A 25 13.44 -0.14 12.30
N THR A 26 13.50 1.14 11.89
CA THR A 26 12.29 1.90 11.55
C THR A 26 11.55 1.29 10.36
N LYS A 27 12.28 0.74 9.38
CA LYS A 27 11.70 -0.01 8.26
C LYS A 27 10.86 -1.20 8.73
N GLN A 28 11.40 -2.04 9.60
CA GLN A 28 10.68 -3.23 10.08
C GLN A 28 9.42 -2.87 10.85
N GLN A 29 9.49 -1.85 11.72
CA GLN A 29 8.34 -1.37 12.48
C GLN A 29 7.24 -0.84 11.54
N LEU A 30 7.60 0.00 10.56
CA LEU A 30 6.63 0.57 9.64
C LEU A 30 5.95 -0.49 8.77
N ILE A 31 6.71 -1.47 8.26
CA ILE A 31 6.16 -2.61 7.51
C ILE A 31 5.18 -3.40 8.38
N SER A 32 5.55 -3.71 9.63
CA SER A 32 4.68 -4.49 10.52
C SER A 32 3.36 -3.78 10.84
N ILE A 33 3.40 -2.47 11.06
CA ILE A 33 2.22 -1.64 11.35
C ILE A 33 1.31 -1.56 10.11
N VAL A 34 1.89 -1.31 8.94
CA VAL A 34 1.17 -1.27 7.66
C VAL A 34 0.53 -2.64 7.37
N GLN A 35 1.25 -3.73 7.55
CA GLN A 35 0.72 -5.08 7.38
C GLN A 35 -0.45 -5.37 8.34
N LEU A 36 -0.37 -4.94 9.60
CA LEU A 36 -1.45 -5.09 10.58
C LEU A 36 -2.72 -4.32 10.19
N PHE A 37 -2.58 -3.03 9.86
CA PHE A 37 -3.72 -2.20 9.46
C PHE A 37 -4.46 -2.77 8.25
N ILE A 38 -3.72 -3.35 7.32
CA ILE A 38 -4.29 -3.84 6.08
C ILE A 38 -4.83 -5.27 6.21
N ARG A 39 -4.20 -6.11 7.03
CA ARG A 39 -4.73 -7.44 7.36
C ARG A 39 -6.10 -7.32 8.02
N ASP A 40 -6.28 -6.36 8.94
CA ASP A 40 -7.57 -6.09 9.57
C ASP A 40 -8.64 -5.72 8.53
N LYS A 41 -8.30 -4.87 7.55
CA LYS A 41 -9.26 -4.41 6.53
C LYS A 41 -9.73 -5.52 5.59
N TYR A 42 -8.81 -6.34 5.09
CA TYR A 42 -9.14 -7.29 4.02
C TYR A 42 -9.22 -8.76 4.48
N LYS A 43 -8.42 -9.18 5.46
CA LYS A 43 -8.43 -10.57 5.99
C LYS A 43 -9.29 -10.70 7.27
N GLY A 44 -9.72 -9.59 7.87
CA GLY A 44 -10.63 -9.57 9.03
C GLY A 44 -12.08 -9.89 8.67
N PRO A 45 -13.02 -9.87 9.63
CA PRO A 45 -14.46 -9.93 9.35
C PRO A 45 -14.95 -8.66 8.64
N LEU A 46 -16.02 -8.76 7.83
CA LEU A 46 -16.70 -7.60 7.21
C LEU A 46 -17.26 -6.68 8.30
N GLU A 47 -16.51 -5.64 8.64
CA GLU A 47 -17.01 -4.58 9.48
C GLU A 47 -17.85 -3.60 8.66
N LYS A 48 -19.11 -3.44 9.08
CA LYS A 48 -20.12 -2.59 8.39
C LYS A 48 -19.99 -1.11 8.71
N THR A 49 -19.03 -0.71 9.53
CA THR A 49 -18.81 0.66 9.99
C THR A 49 -17.64 1.33 9.28
N PHE A 50 -17.71 2.65 9.11
CA PHE A 50 -16.60 3.43 8.57
C PHE A 50 -15.36 3.26 9.46
N GLN A 51 -14.35 2.58 8.95
CA GLN A 51 -13.08 2.43 9.63
C GLN A 51 -12.06 3.43 9.10
N LEU A 52 -11.51 4.25 9.98
CA LEU A 52 -10.38 5.14 9.67
C LEU A 52 -9.21 4.35 9.03
N LYS A 53 -9.01 3.10 9.46
CA LYS A 53 -8.03 2.15 8.89
C LYS A 53 -8.26 1.91 7.39
N SER A 54 -9.53 1.75 6.99
CA SER A 54 -9.91 1.57 5.60
C SER A 54 -9.57 2.78 4.74
N PHE A 55 -9.92 3.97 5.23
CA PHE A 55 -9.66 5.22 4.53
C PHE A 55 -8.14 5.48 4.39
N LEU A 56 -7.38 5.31 5.46
CA LEU A 56 -5.93 5.50 5.44
C LEU A 56 -5.26 4.61 4.41
N LEU A 57 -5.71 3.35 4.30
CA LEU A 57 -5.18 2.46 3.30
C LEU A 57 -5.56 2.86 1.87
N ASP A 58 -6.81 3.23 1.63
CA ASP A 58 -7.25 3.68 0.31
C ASP A 58 -6.46 4.92 -0.12
N SER A 59 -6.21 5.84 0.81
CA SER A 59 -5.33 6.99 0.62
C SER A 59 -3.89 6.59 0.33
N MET A 60 -3.37 5.57 1.02
CA MET A 60 -2.01 5.06 0.84
C MET A 60 -1.83 4.44 -0.56
N MET A 61 -2.72 3.52 -0.96
CA MET A 61 -2.70 2.91 -2.29
C MET A 61 -2.76 3.97 -3.39
N TYR A 62 -3.63 4.97 -3.20
CA TYR A 62 -3.77 6.08 -4.13
C TYR A 62 -2.52 6.97 -4.23
N HIS A 63 -1.97 7.44 -3.09
CA HIS A 63 -0.82 8.34 -3.10
C HIS A 63 0.46 7.67 -3.58
N PHE A 64 0.71 6.44 -3.15
CA PHE A 64 1.93 5.73 -3.49
C PHE A 64 1.85 5.02 -4.84
N LYS A 65 0.68 4.98 -5.49
CA LYS A 65 0.46 4.29 -6.77
C LYS A 65 0.85 2.82 -6.66
N CYS A 66 0.31 2.15 -5.66
CA CYS A 66 0.58 0.76 -5.32
C CYS A 66 -0.74 -0.01 -5.17
N CYS A 67 -0.70 -1.33 -5.35
CA CYS A 67 -1.88 -2.18 -5.21
C CYS A 67 -1.61 -3.40 -4.34
N GLY A 68 -2.44 -3.59 -3.32
CA GLY A 68 -2.27 -4.67 -2.35
C GLY A 68 -1.14 -4.42 -1.34
N ILE A 69 -1.01 -5.31 -0.37
CA ILE A 69 -0.04 -5.19 0.73
C ILE A 69 1.29 -5.74 0.29
N ASP A 70 1.28 -7.04 0.04
CA ASP A 70 2.40 -7.88 -0.33
C ASP A 70 2.27 -8.22 -1.82
N SER A 71 1.03 -8.25 -2.34
CA SER A 71 0.75 -8.49 -3.74
C SER A 71 -0.56 -7.86 -4.17
N LYS A 72 -0.63 -7.46 -5.45
CA LYS A 72 -1.89 -7.09 -6.11
C LYS A 72 -2.98 -8.18 -5.98
N HIS A 73 -2.60 -9.44 -5.73
CA HIS A 73 -3.55 -10.55 -5.57
C HIS A 73 -4.12 -10.70 -4.16
N ASP A 74 -3.75 -9.84 -3.21
CA ASP A 74 -4.26 -9.92 -1.83
C ASP A 74 -5.80 -9.88 -1.77
N PHE A 75 -6.45 -9.21 -2.73
CA PHE A 75 -7.91 -9.09 -2.83
C PHE A 75 -8.63 -10.37 -3.30
N ASN A 76 -7.90 -11.32 -3.90
CA ASN A 76 -8.48 -12.57 -4.40
C ASN A 76 -8.81 -13.54 -3.26
N VAL A 77 -8.12 -13.42 -2.13
CA VAL A 77 -8.18 -14.37 -1.00
C VAL A 77 -8.93 -13.81 0.20
N THR A 78 -9.44 -12.59 0.10
CA THR A 78 -10.01 -11.83 1.21
C THR A 78 -11.52 -11.95 1.25
N TYR A 79 -12.02 -12.65 2.27
CA TYR A 79 -13.45 -12.85 2.50
C TYR A 79 -14.18 -11.56 2.90
N ALA A 80 -13.46 -10.54 3.39
CA ALA A 80 -14.06 -9.28 3.82
C ALA A 80 -14.02 -8.13 2.82
N TRP A 81 -13.40 -8.34 1.65
CA TRP A 81 -13.50 -7.38 0.56
C TRP A 81 -14.89 -7.52 -0.08
N ASN A 82 -15.76 -6.52 0.12
CA ASN A 82 -17.04 -6.48 -0.58
C ASN A 82 -16.81 -6.18 -2.07
N ARG A 83 -16.68 -7.25 -2.85
CA ARG A 83 -16.47 -7.21 -4.31
C ARG A 83 -17.63 -6.55 -5.05
N THR A 84 -18.81 -6.54 -4.45
CA THR A 84 -20.02 -5.98 -5.05
C THR A 84 -20.28 -4.58 -4.49
N ILE A 85 -20.04 -3.56 -5.31
CA ILE A 85 -20.38 -2.17 -5.00
C ILE A 85 -21.62 -1.79 -5.83
N PRO A 86 -22.67 -1.23 -5.22
CA PRO A 86 -23.83 -0.75 -5.96
C PRO A 86 -23.41 0.40 -6.88
N TRP A 87 -23.71 0.27 -8.17
CA TRP A 87 -23.31 1.22 -9.19
C TRP A 87 -24.52 1.79 -9.93
N TRP A 88 -24.55 3.11 -10.12
CA TRP A 88 -25.53 3.78 -10.95
C TRP A 88 -25.16 3.73 -12.44
N ASN A 89 -25.95 3.04 -13.26
CA ASN A 89 -25.83 3.16 -14.71
C ASN A 89 -26.44 4.51 -15.17
N THR A 90 -26.14 4.96 -16.40
CA THR A 90 -26.80 6.10 -17.06
C THR A 90 -28.33 5.99 -17.10
N SER A 91 -28.85 4.77 -16.91
CA SER A 91 -30.27 4.44 -16.76
C SER A 91 -30.83 4.62 -15.34
N MET A 92 -30.05 5.14 -14.38
CA MET A 92 -30.39 5.26 -12.94
C MET A 92 -30.76 3.94 -12.23
N LEU A 93 -30.43 2.79 -12.83
CA LEU A 93 -30.57 1.49 -12.19
C LEU A 93 -29.32 1.17 -11.37
N ILE A 94 -29.52 0.66 -10.15
CA ILE A 94 -28.45 0.14 -9.30
C ILE A 94 -28.11 -1.26 -9.80
N GLU A 95 -26.94 -1.40 -10.40
CA GLU A 95 -26.40 -2.69 -10.83
C GLU A 95 -25.23 -3.08 -9.91
N ASN A 96 -25.24 -4.32 -9.43
CA ASN A 96 -24.11 -4.84 -8.66
C ASN A 96 -23.02 -5.29 -9.63
N ARG A 97 -21.86 -4.65 -9.54
CA ARG A 97 -20.69 -4.99 -10.36
C ARG A 97 -19.65 -5.68 -9.48
N ASP A 98 -19.11 -6.79 -9.97
CA ASP A 98 -18.03 -7.51 -9.32
C ASP A 98 -16.67 -6.84 -9.62
N PHE A 99 -16.12 -6.18 -8.61
CA PHE A 99 -14.79 -5.61 -8.61
C PHE A 99 -13.76 -6.65 -8.15
N LYS A 100 -12.82 -6.98 -9.02
CA LYS A 100 -11.67 -7.83 -8.67
C LYS A 100 -10.66 -7.09 -7.80
N TYR A 101 -10.53 -5.78 -8.02
CA TYR A 101 -9.57 -4.93 -7.33
C TYR A 101 -10.24 -3.62 -6.88
N PRO A 102 -9.74 -2.98 -5.81
CA PRO A 102 -10.18 -1.64 -5.43
C PRO A 102 -9.89 -0.61 -6.53
N LEU A 103 -10.76 0.39 -6.67
CA LEU A 103 -10.56 1.50 -7.62
C LEU A 103 -9.25 2.26 -7.36
N THR A 104 -8.78 2.28 -6.12
CA THR A 104 -7.50 2.90 -5.71
C THR A 104 -6.26 2.19 -6.24
N CYS A 105 -6.40 0.94 -6.70
CA CYS A 105 -5.33 0.22 -7.39
C CYS A 105 -5.15 0.64 -8.86
N CYS A 106 -6.09 1.43 -9.39
CA CYS A 106 -6.14 1.79 -10.78
C CYS A 106 -5.61 3.21 -11.03
N PRO A 107 -4.82 3.42 -12.08
CA PRO A 107 -4.27 4.73 -12.40
C PRO A 107 -5.38 5.68 -12.88
N ILE A 108 -5.46 6.87 -12.26
CA ILE A 108 -6.46 7.90 -12.58
C ILE A 108 -6.09 8.74 -13.83
N ASN A 109 -4.97 8.45 -14.47
CA ASN A 109 -4.54 9.20 -15.68
C ASN A 109 -5.37 8.88 -16.93
N ASN A 110 -6.26 7.88 -16.87
CA ASN A 110 -7.05 7.41 -17.99
C ASN A 110 -8.53 7.82 -17.85
N THR A 111 -9.35 7.44 -18.83
CA THR A 111 -10.78 7.74 -18.78
C THR A 111 -11.45 6.95 -17.66
N PHE A 112 -12.61 7.43 -17.21
CA PHE A 112 -13.41 6.74 -16.20
C PHE A 112 -13.75 5.28 -16.58
N ASN A 113 -13.98 5.02 -17.87
CA ASN A 113 -14.21 3.67 -18.37
C ASN A 113 -12.97 2.77 -18.23
N ASP A 114 -11.78 3.34 -18.35
CA ASP A 114 -10.53 2.61 -18.17
C ASP A 114 -10.29 2.27 -16.70
N ILE A 115 -10.61 3.19 -15.78
CA ILE A 115 -10.56 2.93 -14.33
C ILE A 115 -11.53 1.80 -13.96
N LEU A 116 -12.73 1.83 -14.52
CA LEU A 116 -13.74 0.81 -14.28
C LEU A 116 -13.31 -0.56 -14.85
N SER A 117 -12.81 -0.58 -16.09
CA SER A 117 -12.25 -1.78 -16.71
C SER A 117 -11.06 -2.31 -15.92
N CYS A 118 -10.20 -1.43 -15.41
CA CYS A 118 -9.08 -1.80 -14.55
C CYS A 118 -9.54 -2.53 -13.28
N ALA A 119 -10.52 -1.99 -12.57
CA ALA A 119 -10.98 -2.56 -11.31
C ALA A 119 -11.76 -3.88 -11.49
N MET A 120 -12.40 -4.07 -12.65
CA MET A 120 -13.15 -5.29 -12.98
C MET A 120 -12.30 -6.38 -13.65
N ASN A 121 -11.41 -6.01 -14.57
CA ASN A 121 -10.67 -6.94 -15.42
C ASN A 121 -9.18 -7.03 -15.08
N GLY A 122 -8.64 -6.07 -14.34
CA GLY A 122 -7.23 -6.00 -14.00
C GLY A 122 -6.34 -5.32 -15.04
N THR A 123 -6.92 -4.62 -16.02
CA THR A 123 -6.15 -3.92 -17.05
C THR A 123 -5.47 -2.68 -16.45
N TYR A 124 -4.13 -2.60 -16.53
CA TYR A 124 -3.32 -1.45 -16.05
C TYR A 124 -3.27 -1.23 -14.54
N ILE A 125 -3.39 -2.28 -13.73
CA ILE A 125 -3.21 -2.19 -12.27
C ILE A 125 -1.78 -1.85 -11.89
N HIS A 126 -1.61 -1.09 -10.80
CA HIS A 126 -0.30 -0.89 -10.18
C HIS A 126 0.36 -2.23 -9.83
N GLU A 127 1.49 -2.52 -10.46
CA GLU A 127 2.15 -3.82 -10.32
C GLU A 127 2.87 -4.01 -8.98
N LEU A 128 3.36 -2.90 -8.42
CA LEU A 128 4.08 -2.91 -7.15
C LEU A 128 3.11 -2.97 -5.97
N SER A 129 3.45 -3.82 -5.02
CA SER A 129 2.79 -3.86 -3.72
C SER A 129 3.09 -2.58 -2.93
N CYS A 130 2.21 -2.22 -2.00
CA CYS A 130 2.45 -1.02 -1.19
C CYS A 130 3.64 -1.18 -0.25
N CYS A 131 3.95 -2.40 0.21
CA CYS A 131 5.16 -2.65 0.99
C CYS A 131 6.44 -2.44 0.18
N GLU A 132 6.48 -2.91 -1.07
CA GLU A 132 7.62 -2.66 -1.98
C GLU A 132 7.74 -1.16 -2.29
N LYS A 133 6.63 -0.49 -2.56
CA LYS A 133 6.66 0.92 -2.95
C LYS A 133 7.09 1.85 -1.82
N ILE A 134 6.61 1.59 -0.62
CA ILE A 134 7.05 2.30 0.59
C ILE A 134 8.54 2.05 0.81
N THR A 135 8.98 0.81 0.64
CA THR A 135 10.40 0.46 0.71
C THR A 135 11.20 1.32 -0.28
N ASP A 136 10.87 1.32 -1.57
CA ASP A 136 11.59 2.10 -2.58
C ASP A 136 11.74 3.59 -2.22
N ILE A 137 10.68 4.21 -1.69
CA ILE A 137 10.73 5.63 -1.29
C ILE A 137 11.76 5.85 -0.18
N PHE A 138 11.78 5.00 0.84
CA PHE A 138 12.74 5.10 1.94
C PHE A 138 14.18 4.76 1.54
N TYR A 139 14.40 4.00 0.46
CA TYR A 139 15.73 3.70 -0.07
C TYR A 139 16.22 4.70 -1.14
N SER A 140 15.30 5.48 -1.73
CA SER A 140 15.62 6.56 -2.68
C SER A 140 16.02 7.89 -2.02
N MET A 141 15.92 7.99 -0.68
CA MET A 141 16.32 9.14 0.16
C MET A 141 17.60 8.87 0.96
#